data_AF-A0A1B6ASV3-F1
#
_entry.id   AF-A0A1B6ASV3-F1
#
_cell.length_a   1.000
_cell.length_b   1.000
_cell.length_c   1.000
_cell.angle_alpha   90.00
_cell.angle_beta   90.00
_cell.angle_gamma   90.00
#
_symmetry.space_group_name_H-M   'P 1'
#
loop_
_entity.id
_entity.type
_entity.pdbx_description
1 polymer ?
#
loop_
_entity_poly.entity_id
_entity_poly.type
_entity_poly.pdbx_seq_one_letter_code
_entity_poly.pdbx_strand_id
1 'polypeptide(L)'
;MTPTEVGRAVLPYARAALAAAESVRQTVDAYTGLLRGRVTLGLVSGATGHAFGIAALLADFHDAHPSVEVALTEDTTERMQAALLAGELDIAVLGTAQA
;
A
#
# COMPACT_ATOMS: atom_id res chain seq x y z
N MET A 1 -6.01 -24.02 -3.99
CA MET A 1 -5.35 -24.80 -2.92
C MET A 1 -5.47 -24.00 -1.63
N THR A 2 -5.83 -24.65 -0.52
CA THR A 2 -6.03 -23.96 0.78
C THR A 2 -4.85 -24.31 1.70
N PRO A 3 -4.25 -23.32 2.39
CA PRO A 3 -3.14 -23.60 3.30
C PRO A 3 -3.58 -24.52 4.45
N THR A 4 -2.66 -25.41 4.85
CA THR A 4 -2.81 -26.26 6.04
C THR A 4 -2.89 -25.41 7.30
N GLU A 5 -3.26 -26.01 8.44
CA GLU A 5 -3.31 -25.30 9.73
C GLU A 5 -1.96 -24.66 10.10
N VAL A 6 -0.87 -25.40 9.92
CA VAL A 6 0.50 -24.89 10.06
C VAL A 6 0.75 -23.75 9.07
N GLY A 7 0.35 -23.92 7.80
CA GLY A 7 0.50 -22.88 6.78
C GLY A 7 -0.24 -21.58 7.13
N ARG A 8 -1.45 -21.67 7.70
CA ARG A 8 -2.20 -20.49 8.17
C ARG A 8 -1.53 -19.81 9.35
N ALA A 9 -0.98 -20.57 10.28
CA ALA A 9 -0.26 -20.01 11.44
C ALA A 9 1.04 -19.31 11.03
N VAL A 10 1.73 -19.78 9.98
CA VAL A 10 2.99 -19.23 9.49
C VAL A 10 2.79 -18.03 8.56
N LEU A 11 1.64 -17.95 7.86
CA LEU A 11 1.37 -16.95 6.83
C LEU A 11 1.60 -15.49 7.27
N PRO A 12 1.21 -15.04 8.48
CA PRO A 12 1.49 -13.67 8.93
C PRO A 12 2.98 -13.36 9.03
N TYR A 13 3.79 -14.31 9.53
CA TYR A 13 5.24 -14.13 9.65
C TYR A 13 5.92 -14.13 8.28
N ALA A 14 5.46 -14.99 7.36
CA ALA A 14 5.97 -15.01 6.00
C ALA A 14 5.69 -13.68 5.26
N ARG A 15 4.47 -13.13 5.43
CA ARG A 15 4.12 -11.81 4.89
C ARG A 15 4.98 -10.70 5.50
N ALA A 16 5.15 -10.70 6.83
CA ALA A 16 6.01 -9.73 7.50
C ALA A 16 7.48 -9.81 7.03
N ALA A 17 8.01 -11.02 6.81
CA ALA A 17 9.36 -11.22 6.32
C ALA A 17 9.54 -10.69 4.87
N LEU A 18 8.54 -10.91 4.01
CA LEU A 18 8.54 -10.38 2.64
C LEU A 18 8.48 -8.85 2.64
N ALA A 19 7.61 -8.26 3.47
CA ALA A 19 7.52 -6.82 3.64
C ALA A 19 8.84 -6.22 4.14
N ALA A 20 9.47 -6.84 5.14
CA ALA A 20 10.77 -6.38 5.65
C ALA A 20 11.86 -6.44 4.57
N ALA A 21 11.90 -7.51 3.76
CA ALA A 21 12.86 -7.62 2.66
C ALA A 21 12.64 -6.55 1.58
N GLU A 22 11.39 -6.16 1.32
CA GLU A 22 11.07 -5.05 0.43
C GLU A 22 11.52 -3.70 1.00
N SER A 23 11.26 -3.43 2.28
CA SER A 23 11.72 -2.21 2.94
C SER A 23 13.24 -2.05 2.92
N VAL A 24 13.99 -3.16 3.05
CA VAL A 24 15.46 -3.15 2.92
C VAL A 24 15.88 -2.73 1.51
N ARG A 25 15.25 -3.27 0.47
CA ARG A 25 15.53 -2.88 -0.93
C ARG A 25 15.26 -1.39 -1.14
N GLN A 26 14.07 -0.93 -0.75
CA GLN A 26 13.67 0.48 -0.84
C GLN A 26 14.63 1.41 -0.10
N THR A 27 15.12 1.00 1.07
CA THR A 27 16.11 1.77 1.84
C THR A 27 17.40 1.90 1.04
N VAL A 28 17.95 0.81 0.52
CA VAL A 28 19.18 0.82 -0.30
C VAL A 28 18.99 1.68 -1.56
N ASP A 29 17.85 1.55 -2.22
CA ASP A 29 17.47 2.31 -3.41
C ASP A 29 17.44 3.83 -3.12
N ALA A 30 16.87 4.24 -1.98
CA ALA A 30 16.89 5.63 -1.53
C ALA A 30 18.32 6.18 -1.29
N TYR A 31 19.24 5.38 -0.74
CA TYR A 31 20.64 5.78 -0.51
C TYR A 31 21.49 5.80 -1.78
N THR A 32 21.11 5.07 -2.82
CA THR A 32 21.82 5.06 -4.11
C THR A 32 21.32 6.14 -5.08
N GLY A 33 20.38 6.99 -4.67
CA GLY A 33 19.79 8.03 -5.53
C GLY A 33 18.87 7.48 -6.63
N LEU A 34 18.59 6.18 -6.59
CA LEU A 34 17.65 5.48 -7.43
C LEU A 34 16.42 5.21 -6.56
N LEU A 35 15.58 6.22 -6.27
CA LEU A 35 14.25 5.97 -5.70
C LEU A 35 13.38 5.24 -6.75
N ARG A 36 13.72 4.00 -7.06
CA ARG A 36 12.92 3.04 -7.80
C ARG A 36 12.19 2.22 -6.76
N GLY A 37 10.92 2.51 -6.57
CA GLY A 37 10.09 1.83 -5.58
C GLY A 37 8.65 1.82 -6.06
N ARG A 38 7.85 0.93 -5.47
CA ARG A 38 6.41 0.87 -5.69
C ARG A 38 5.72 1.23 -4.39
N VAL A 39 4.77 2.14 -4.44
CA VAL A 39 3.88 2.47 -3.32
C VAL A 39 2.46 2.02 -3.67
N THR A 40 1.86 1.16 -2.85
CA THR A 40 0.45 0.75 -3.00
C THR A 40 -0.45 1.60 -2.11
N LEU A 41 -1.34 2.37 -2.74
CA LEU A 41 -2.32 3.23 -2.09
C LEU A 41 -3.74 2.66 -2.26
N GLY A 42 -4.45 2.47 -1.16
CA GLY A 42 -5.85 2.09 -1.14
C GLY A 42 -6.77 3.25 -0.77
N LEU A 43 -7.87 3.40 -1.48
CA LEU A 43 -8.92 4.38 -1.20
C LEU A 43 -10.26 3.67 -0.97
N VAL A 44 -11.09 4.21 -0.09
CA VAL A 44 -12.48 3.74 0.01
C VAL A 44 -13.30 4.21 -1.18
N SER A 45 -14.24 3.38 -1.63
CA SER A 45 -15.14 3.71 -2.74
C SER A 45 -15.83 5.07 -2.56
N GLY A 46 -15.67 5.94 -3.57
CA GLY A 46 -16.23 7.29 -3.59
C GLY A 46 -15.31 8.39 -3.05
N ALA A 47 -14.16 8.04 -2.45
CA ALA A 47 -13.16 9.01 -1.98
C ALA A 47 -12.39 9.69 -3.13
N THR A 48 -12.34 9.06 -4.30
CA THR A 48 -11.74 9.63 -5.51
C THR A 48 -12.53 10.82 -6.06
N GLY A 49 -13.85 10.84 -5.85
CA GLY A 49 -14.75 11.88 -6.38
C GLY A 49 -15.01 13.05 -5.42
N HIS A 50 -14.73 12.91 -4.12
CA HIS A 50 -15.12 13.90 -3.11
C HIS A 50 -13.92 14.28 -2.22
N ALA A 51 -13.45 15.51 -2.38
CA ALA A 51 -12.60 16.28 -1.46
C ALA A 51 -11.08 16.05 -1.42
N PHE A 52 -10.51 14.92 -1.86
CA PHE A 52 -9.07 14.65 -1.59
C PHE A 52 -8.07 15.07 -2.68
N GLY A 53 -8.52 15.49 -3.88
CA GLY A 53 -7.59 15.95 -4.93
C GLY A 53 -6.51 14.92 -5.28
N ILE A 54 -6.80 13.62 -5.11
CA ILE A 54 -5.78 12.57 -5.12
C ILE A 54 -5.01 12.53 -6.46
N ALA A 55 -5.68 12.82 -7.57
CA ALA A 55 -5.03 12.88 -8.88
C ALA A 55 -3.97 13.98 -8.96
N ALA A 56 -4.23 15.16 -8.39
CA ALA A 56 -3.26 16.26 -8.36
C ALA A 56 -2.09 15.93 -7.43
N LEU A 57 -2.37 15.35 -6.26
CA LEU A 57 -1.32 14.88 -5.34
C LEU A 57 -0.42 13.81 -5.96
N LEU A 58 -1.00 12.87 -6.72
CA LEU A 58 -0.25 11.84 -7.43
C LEU A 58 0.59 12.44 -8.57
N ALA A 59 0.08 13.46 -9.26
CA ALA A 59 0.83 14.18 -10.30
C ALA A 59 2.04 14.92 -9.69
N ASP A 60 1.82 15.72 -8.64
CA ASP A 60 2.89 16.44 -7.95
C ASP A 60 3.95 15.49 -7.38
N PHE A 61 3.50 14.35 -6.83
CA PHE A 61 4.40 13.32 -6.32
C PHE A 61 5.22 12.66 -7.44
N HIS A 62 4.60 12.35 -8.58
CA HIS A 62 5.28 11.77 -9.73
C HIS A 62 6.32 12.74 -10.32
N ASP A 63 5.99 14.03 -10.43
CA ASP A 63 6.92 15.05 -10.90
C ASP A 63 8.15 15.17 -9.99
N ALA A 64 7.95 15.09 -8.67
CA ALA A 64 9.03 15.10 -7.68
C ALA A 64 9.81 13.77 -7.64
N HIS A 65 9.19 12.64 -7.95
CA HIS A 65 9.76 11.29 -7.83
C HIS A 65 9.43 10.40 -9.06
N PRO A 66 9.94 10.72 -10.26
CA PRO A 66 9.54 10.05 -11.50
C PRO A 66 9.93 8.58 -11.59
N SER A 67 10.83 8.13 -10.70
CA SER A 67 11.24 6.72 -10.60
C SER A 67 10.37 5.87 -9.66
N VAL A 68 9.39 6.48 -8.97
CA VAL A 68 8.46 5.76 -8.07
C VAL A 68 7.17 5.43 -8.82
N GLU A 69 6.79 4.15 -8.82
CA GLU A 69 5.50 3.69 -9.31
C GLU A 69 4.46 3.79 -8.19
N VAL A 70 3.33 4.45 -8.44
CA VAL A 70 2.21 4.47 -7.49
C VAL A 70 1.08 3.61 -8.04
N ALA A 71 0.72 2.56 -7.30
CA ALA A 71 -0.39 1.69 -7.62
C ALA A 71 -1.61 2.05 -6.77
N LEU A 72 -2.68 2.47 -7.43
CA LEU A 72 -3.92 2.89 -6.78
C LEU A 72 -4.96 1.77 -6.84
N THR A 73 -5.63 1.49 -5.72
CA THR A 73 -6.81 0.61 -5.69
C THR A 73 -7.95 1.24 -4.90
N GLU A 74 -9.18 0.87 -5.25
CA GLU A 74 -10.40 1.36 -4.62
C GLU A 74 -11.30 0.18 -4.25
N ASP A 75 -11.71 0.09 -2.98
CA ASP A 75 -12.58 -0.99 -2.47
C ASP A 75 -13.32 -0.49 -1.21
N THR A 76 -14.02 -1.37 -0.49
CA THR A 76 -14.69 -1.01 0.77
C THR A 76 -13.69 -0.76 1.90
N THR A 77 -14.13 -0.04 2.95
CA THR A 77 -13.34 0.21 4.16
C THR A 77 -12.80 -1.08 4.77
N GLU A 78 -13.62 -2.13 4.87
CA GLU A 78 -13.24 -3.41 5.47
C GLU A 78 -12.15 -4.11 4.66
N ARG A 79 -12.25 -4.04 3.34
CA ARG A 79 -11.29 -4.65 2.40
C ARG A 79 -9.96 -3.91 2.44
N MET A 80 -10.00 -2.58 2.44
CA MET A 80 -8.81 -1.74 2.56
C MET A 80 -8.10 -1.93 3.91
N GLN A 81 -8.86 -2.01 5.00
CA GLN A 81 -8.31 -2.29 6.33
C GLN A 81 -7.65 -3.67 6.38
N ALA A 82 -8.30 -4.70 5.83
CA ALA A 82 -7.74 -6.05 5.75
C ALA A 82 -6.46 -6.10 4.91
N ALA A 83 -6.43 -5.42 3.76
CA ALA A 83 -5.29 -5.36 2.87
C ALA A 83 -4.09 -4.61 3.49
N LEU A 84 -4.34 -3.53 4.23
CA LEU A 84 -3.32 -2.82 5.00
C LEU A 84 -2.69 -3.72 6.08
N LEU A 85 -3.52 -4.40 6.88
CA LEU A 85 -3.04 -5.33 7.92
C LEU A 85 -2.31 -6.56 7.33
N ALA A 86 -2.66 -6.95 6.11
CA ALA A 86 -2.00 -8.01 5.37
C ALA A 86 -0.65 -7.60 4.76
N GLY A 87 -0.31 -6.31 4.74
CA GLY A 87 0.86 -5.76 4.05
C GLY A 87 0.71 -5.73 2.53
N GLU A 88 -0.52 -5.78 2.02
CA GLU A 88 -0.83 -5.67 0.59
C GLU A 88 -0.98 -4.20 0.15
N LEU A 89 -1.27 -3.31 1.11
CA LEU A 89 -1.24 -1.86 0.95
C LEU A 89 -0.18 -1.25 1.85
N ASP A 90 0.54 -0.26 1.35
CA ASP A 90 1.42 0.59 2.16
C ASP A 90 0.63 1.67 2.90
N ILE A 91 -0.40 2.21 2.24
CA ILE A 91 -1.23 3.30 2.76
C ILE A 91 -2.70 3.01 2.41
N ALA A 92 -3.61 3.23 3.35
CA ALA A 92 -5.06 3.20 3.10
C ALA A 92 -5.76 4.44 3.65
N VAL A 93 -6.59 5.09 2.82
CA VAL A 93 -7.47 6.19 3.23
C VAL A 93 -8.86 5.61 3.48
N LEU A 94 -9.26 5.57 4.75
CA LEU A 94 -10.51 4.96 5.20
C LEU A 94 -11.54 6.03 5.57
N GLY A 95 -12.81 5.76 5.25
CA GLY A 95 -13.92 6.58 5.72
C GLY A 95 -14.15 6.36 7.23
N THR A 96 -14.23 7.43 8.00
CA THR A 96 -14.62 7.34 9.42
C THR A 96 -16.14 7.32 9.51
N ALA A 97 -16.73 6.20 9.96
CA ALA A 97 -18.07 6.28 10.53
C ALA A 97 -17.94 7.05 11.85
N GLN A 98 -18.48 8.27 11.92
CA GLN A 98 -18.66 8.91 13.23
C GLN A 98 -19.65 8.04 14.01
N ALA A 99 -19.21 7.53 15.16
CA ALA A 99 -20.08 6.93 16.17
C ALA A 99 -20.88 8.02 16.89
#